data_AF-A0A1H0AIA2-F1
#
_entry.id   AF-A0A1H0AIA2-F1
#
_cell.length_a   1.000
_cell.length_b   1.000
_cell.length_c   1.000
_cell.angle_alpha   90.00
_cell.angle_beta   90.00
_cell.angle_gamma   90.00
#
_symmetry.space_group_name_H-M   'P 1'
#
loop_
_entity.id
_entity.type
_entity.pdbx_description
1 polymer ?
#
loop_
_entity_poly.entity_id
_entity_poly.type
_entity_poly.pdbx_seq_one_letter_code
_entity_poly.pdbx_strand_id
1 'polypeptide(L)'
;MNSILSFIQKHKYEFLLFALVQHLFIGIFITDLPSYTQVIWPINMIILGLASIGLFFEKGKLKNRVRNVLLVMVVLLPVFLPLFGKNEGYMFALNLIFSGFFIFIFWEILKFLLRPSYINADVISASACGYMLLIEINTFLFQLCSYGHPDSFKGLNTADPASTYMDFVYFCSITITSIGFGDITPNTHHTKLITSLFGIIGQFYTVVLVGIIISKFSSKPAQS
;
A
#
# COMPACT_ATOMS: atom_id res chain seq x y z
N MET A 1 -27.63 16.65 1.01
CA MET A 1 -26.53 15.67 0.78
C MET A 1 -25.44 15.98 1.80
N ASN A 2 -25.17 15.05 2.72
CA ASN A 2 -24.56 15.34 4.03
C ASN A 2 -23.19 16.05 3.95
N SER A 3 -23.01 17.13 4.71
CA SER A 3 -21.78 17.95 4.80
C SER A 3 -20.49 17.12 4.98
N ILE A 4 -20.60 15.99 5.70
CA ILE A 4 -19.51 15.03 5.93
C ILE A 4 -19.07 14.31 4.64
N LEU A 5 -20.02 13.92 3.79
CA LEU A 5 -19.72 13.21 2.54
C LEU A 5 -19.02 14.13 1.54
N SER A 6 -19.44 15.39 1.46
CA SER A 6 -18.74 16.41 0.67
C SER A 6 -17.33 16.70 1.20
N PHE A 7 -17.14 16.66 2.52
CA PHE A 7 -15.82 16.86 3.13
C PHE A 7 -14.86 15.70 2.80
N ILE A 8 -15.32 14.46 2.95
CA ILE A 8 -14.54 13.26 2.60
C ILE A 8 -14.20 13.23 1.12
N GLN A 9 -15.14 13.61 0.25
CA GLN A 9 -14.90 13.65 -1.19
C GLN A 9 -13.85 14.70 -1.57
N LYS A 10 -13.83 15.85 -0.86
CA LYS A 10 -12.88 16.94 -1.08
C LYS A 10 -11.46 16.58 -0.63
N HIS A 11 -11.30 15.85 0.48
CA HIS A 11 -9.99 15.52 1.06
C HIS A 11 -9.62 14.03 0.89
N LYS A 12 -10.19 13.36 -0.12
CA LYS A 12 -10.07 11.90 -0.30
C LYS A 12 -8.64 11.38 -0.37
N TYR A 13 -7.72 12.12 -1.00
CA TYR A 13 -6.32 11.71 -1.12
C TYR A 13 -5.55 11.92 0.18
N GLU A 14 -5.86 12.98 0.94
CA GLU A 14 -5.26 13.24 2.25
C GLU A 14 -5.66 12.17 3.26
N PHE A 15 -6.94 11.78 3.28
CA PHE A 15 -7.43 10.69 4.13
C PHE A 15 -6.77 9.36 3.78
N LEU A 16 -6.63 9.05 2.48
CA LEU A 16 -5.94 7.84 2.06
C LEU A 16 -4.47 7.86 2.44
N LEU A 17 -3.79 8.99 2.28
CA LEU A 17 -2.38 9.15 2.67
C LEU A 17 -2.22 8.90 4.16
N PHE A 18 -3.07 9.53 4.98
CA PHE A 18 -3.05 9.33 6.43
C PHE A 18 -3.27 7.85 6.78
N ALA A 19 -4.27 7.21 6.18
CA ALA A 19 -4.55 5.80 6.41
C ALA A 19 -3.39 4.87 6.00
N LEU A 20 -2.70 5.16 4.88
CA LEU A 20 -1.53 4.39 4.42
C LEU A 20 -0.33 4.58 5.36
N VAL A 21 0.01 5.82 5.70
CA VAL A 21 1.11 6.12 6.62
C VAL A 21 0.86 5.47 7.98
N GLN A 22 -0.37 5.61 8.47
CA GLN A 22 -0.78 4.95 9.70
C GLN A 22 -0.67 3.43 9.55
N HIS A 23 -1.18 2.81 8.48
CA HIS A 23 -1.11 1.36 8.32
C HIS A 23 0.34 0.82 8.32
N LEU A 24 1.22 1.41 7.52
CA LEU A 24 2.62 0.98 7.38
C LEU A 24 3.44 1.21 8.65
N PHE A 25 3.24 2.35 9.31
CA PHE A 25 4.15 2.82 10.36
C PHE A 25 3.55 2.84 11.78
N ILE A 26 2.34 2.31 11.99
CA ILE A 26 1.76 2.25 13.34
C ILE A 26 2.57 1.36 14.30
N GLY A 27 3.38 0.43 13.77
CA GLY A 27 4.32 -0.38 14.55
C GLY A 27 5.33 0.45 15.37
N ILE A 28 5.55 1.73 15.02
CA ILE A 28 6.37 2.66 15.81
C ILE A 28 5.80 2.86 17.22
N PHE A 29 4.46 2.84 17.36
CA PHE A 29 3.78 3.14 18.62
C PHE A 29 3.26 1.89 19.34
N ILE A 30 3.21 0.74 18.67
CA ILE A 30 2.62 -0.48 19.19
C ILE A 30 3.71 -1.50 19.46
N THR A 31 3.90 -1.83 20.72
CA THR A 31 4.85 -2.85 21.16
C THR A 31 4.21 -4.22 21.39
N ASP A 32 2.88 -4.29 21.46
CA ASP A 32 2.12 -5.52 21.72
C ASP A 32 1.61 -6.17 20.43
N LEU A 33 2.37 -7.15 19.91
CA LEU A 33 2.12 -7.84 18.63
C LEU A 33 0.80 -8.64 18.62
N PRO A 34 0.42 -9.40 19.67
CA PRO A 34 -0.90 -10.02 19.75
C PRO A 34 -2.06 -9.02 19.59
N SER A 35 -2.06 -7.92 20.34
CA SER A 35 -3.10 -6.89 20.23
C SER A 35 -3.10 -6.21 18.87
N TYR A 36 -1.91 -6.04 18.26
CA TYR A 36 -1.79 -5.52 16.90
C TYR A 36 -2.55 -6.39 15.90
N THR A 37 -2.30 -7.69 15.88
CA THR A 37 -2.93 -8.61 14.92
C THR A 37 -4.44 -8.77 15.11
N GLN A 38 -4.92 -8.82 16.35
CA GLN A 38 -6.32 -9.16 16.64
C GLN A 38 -7.27 -7.98 16.55
N VAL A 39 -6.80 -6.78 16.89
CA VAL A 39 -7.66 -5.59 17.02
C VAL A 39 -7.24 -4.51 16.05
N ILE A 40 -5.96 -4.13 16.10
CA ILE A 40 -5.50 -2.91 15.44
C ILE A 40 -5.44 -3.10 13.93
N TRP A 41 -4.93 -4.23 13.44
CA TRP A 41 -4.86 -4.50 12.01
C TRP A 41 -6.23 -4.57 11.34
N PRO A 42 -7.25 -5.31 11.86
CA PRO A 42 -8.61 -5.24 11.33
C PRO A 42 -9.20 -3.83 11.30
N ILE A 43 -9.00 -3.03 12.36
CA ILE A 43 -9.47 -1.63 12.40
C ILE A 43 -8.78 -0.79 11.34
N ASN A 44 -7.46 -0.93 11.17
CA ASN A 44 -6.70 -0.25 10.13
C ASN A 44 -7.24 -0.58 8.74
N MET A 45 -7.63 -1.83 8.49
CA MET A 45 -8.19 -2.24 7.20
C MET A 45 -9.56 -1.63 6.94
N ILE A 46 -10.38 -1.43 7.98
CA ILE A 46 -11.63 -0.69 7.85
C ILE A 46 -11.34 0.77 7.49
N ILE A 47 -10.43 1.43 8.20
CA ILE A 47 -10.05 2.83 7.95
C ILE A 47 -9.53 3.00 6.51
N LEU A 48 -8.59 2.14 6.11
CA LEU A 48 -7.98 2.15 4.78
C LEU A 48 -9.00 1.85 3.68
N GLY A 49 -9.86 0.85 3.91
CA GLY A 49 -10.97 0.51 3.03
C GLY A 49 -11.92 1.68 2.82
N LEU A 50 -12.36 2.34 3.90
CA LEU A 50 -13.23 3.53 3.84
C LEU A 50 -12.54 4.71 3.14
N ALA A 51 -11.27 4.97 3.44
CA ALA A 51 -10.49 6.02 2.78
C ALA A 51 -10.38 5.77 1.26
N SER A 52 -10.27 4.50 0.84
CA SER A 52 -10.20 4.13 -0.58
C SER A 52 -11.49 4.39 -1.35
N ILE A 53 -12.66 4.40 -0.69
CA ILE A 53 -13.97 4.59 -1.36
C ILE A 53 -14.02 5.93 -2.10
N GLY A 54 -13.41 6.97 -1.52
CA GLY A 54 -13.28 8.32 -2.07
C GLY A 54 -12.79 8.35 -3.52
N LEU A 55 -11.85 7.48 -3.87
CA LEU A 55 -11.22 7.43 -5.18
C LEU A 55 -12.16 6.96 -6.30
N PHE A 56 -13.26 6.31 -5.95
CA PHE A 56 -14.11 5.58 -6.88
C PHE A 56 -15.53 6.16 -7.04
N PHE A 57 -15.88 7.26 -6.34
CA PHE A 57 -17.23 7.85 -6.42
C PHE A 57 -17.69 8.16 -7.85
N GLU A 58 -16.78 8.65 -8.70
CA GLU A 58 -17.07 9.05 -10.09
C GLU A 58 -16.77 7.94 -11.11
N LYS A 59 -16.54 6.71 -10.65
CA LYS A 59 -16.17 5.57 -11.52
C LYS A 59 -17.38 4.71 -11.86
N GLY A 60 -17.28 3.98 -12.97
CA GLY A 60 -18.35 3.12 -13.46
C GLY A 60 -18.73 2.00 -12.48
N LYS A 61 -19.97 1.51 -12.59
CA LYS A 61 -20.56 0.48 -11.71
C LYS A 61 -19.70 -0.76 -11.53
N LEU A 62 -19.01 -1.22 -12.59
CA LEU A 62 -18.13 -2.39 -12.53
C LEU A 62 -16.96 -2.18 -11.57
N LYS A 63 -16.25 -1.04 -11.66
CA LYS A 63 -15.13 -0.73 -10.77
C LYS A 63 -15.58 -0.63 -9.31
N ASN A 64 -16.76 -0.05 -9.08
CA ASN A 64 -17.31 0.04 -7.73
C ASN A 64 -17.68 -1.33 -7.15
N ARG A 65 -18.19 -2.25 -8.00
CA ARG A 65 -18.47 -3.64 -7.59
C ARG A 65 -17.17 -4.38 -7.26
N VAL A 66 -16.16 -4.30 -8.13
CA VAL A 66 -14.84 -4.93 -7.89
C VAL A 66 -14.21 -4.38 -6.60
N ARG A 67 -14.20 -3.06 -6.42
CA ARG A 67 -13.73 -2.40 -5.20
C ARG A 67 -14.44 -2.96 -3.97
N ASN A 68 -15.78 -3.01 -3.97
CA ASN A 68 -16.55 -3.45 -2.81
C ASN A 68 -16.26 -4.90 -2.45
N VAL A 69 -16.15 -5.77 -3.46
CA VAL A 69 -15.80 -7.18 -3.25
C VAL A 69 -14.42 -7.31 -2.62
N LEU A 70 -13.41 -6.62 -3.19
CA LEU A 70 -12.04 -6.64 -2.64
C LEU A 70 -11.98 -6.04 -1.23
N LEU A 71 -12.68 -4.93 -0.98
CA LEU A 71 -12.74 -4.29 0.33
C LEU A 71 -13.31 -5.23 1.37
N VAL A 72 -14.43 -5.90 1.07
CA VAL A 72 -15.02 -6.89 1.98
C VAL A 72 -14.04 -8.02 2.28
N MET A 73 -13.34 -8.53 1.27
CA MET A 73 -12.33 -9.58 1.49
C MET A 73 -11.17 -9.08 2.37
N VAL A 74 -10.59 -7.91 2.06
CA VAL A 74 -9.45 -7.32 2.79
C VAL A 74 -9.80 -6.98 4.23
N VAL A 75 -11.05 -6.62 4.52
CA VAL A 75 -11.53 -6.37 5.89
C VAL A 75 -11.79 -7.68 6.64
N LEU A 76 -12.36 -8.70 5.99
CA LEU A 76 -12.71 -9.96 6.65
C LEU A 76 -11.48 -10.82 6.96
N LEU A 77 -10.47 -10.86 6.09
CA LEU A 77 -9.32 -11.74 6.25
C LEU A 77 -8.53 -11.48 7.57
N PRO A 78 -8.16 -10.26 7.97
CA PRO A 78 -7.51 -10.05 9.26
C PRO A 78 -8.35 -10.54 10.46
N VAL A 79 -9.69 -10.46 10.38
CA VAL A 79 -10.59 -10.90 11.47
C VAL A 79 -10.51 -12.43 11.67
N PHE A 80 -10.29 -13.19 10.60
CA PHE A 80 -10.15 -14.65 10.65
C PHE A 80 -8.71 -15.13 10.93
N LEU A 81 -7.75 -14.22 11.04
CA LEU A 81 -6.34 -14.53 11.33
C LEU A 81 -6.14 -15.35 12.63
N PRO A 82 -6.85 -15.10 13.75
CA PRO A 82 -6.67 -15.90 14.98
C PRO A 82 -7.06 -17.37 14.80
N LEU A 83 -7.97 -17.67 13.86
CA LEU A 83 -8.46 -19.01 13.59
C LEU A 83 -7.63 -19.74 12.52
N PHE A 84 -7.23 -19.04 11.47
CA PHE A 84 -6.59 -19.65 10.29
C PHE A 84 -5.15 -19.19 10.05
N GLY A 85 -4.58 -18.33 10.90
CA GLY A 85 -3.29 -17.70 10.65
C GLY A 85 -2.09 -18.65 10.63
N LYS A 86 -2.23 -19.87 11.15
CA LYS A 86 -1.20 -20.93 11.03
C LYS A 86 -1.27 -21.70 9.71
N ASN A 87 -2.35 -21.53 8.93
CA ASN A 87 -2.53 -22.23 7.67
C ASN A 87 -1.80 -21.46 6.56
N GLU A 88 -0.84 -22.11 5.91
CA GLU A 88 -0.04 -21.51 4.82
C GLU A 88 -0.92 -21.09 3.64
N GLY A 89 -1.93 -21.89 3.26
CA GLY A 89 -2.85 -21.57 2.18
C GLY A 89 -3.71 -20.34 2.49
N TYR A 90 -4.06 -20.15 3.76
CA TYR A 90 -4.75 -18.96 4.23
C TYR A 90 -3.88 -17.71 4.08
N MET A 91 -2.63 -17.78 4.56
CA MET A 91 -1.67 -16.69 4.43
C MET A 91 -1.39 -16.37 2.97
N PHE A 92 -1.22 -17.38 2.13
CA PHE A 92 -1.03 -17.19 0.69
C PHE A 92 -2.21 -16.44 0.06
N ALA A 93 -3.45 -16.89 0.32
CA ALA A 93 -4.64 -16.24 -0.21
C ALA A 93 -4.78 -14.79 0.31
N LEU A 94 -4.48 -14.56 1.60
CA LEU A 94 -4.51 -13.24 2.22
C LEU A 94 -3.59 -12.28 1.49
N ASN A 95 -2.30 -12.61 1.39
CA ASN A 95 -1.33 -11.73 0.75
C ASN A 95 -1.66 -11.48 -0.73
N LEU A 96 -2.16 -12.50 -1.46
CA LEU A 96 -2.55 -12.36 -2.86
C LEU A 96 -3.72 -11.37 -3.04
N ILE A 97 -4.74 -11.46 -2.19
CA ILE A 97 -5.91 -10.58 -2.23
C ILE A 97 -5.50 -9.14 -1.85
N PHE A 98 -4.65 -8.98 -0.84
CA PHE A 98 -4.13 -7.67 -0.41
C PHE A 98 -3.30 -7.01 -1.53
N SER A 99 -2.35 -7.73 -2.13
CA SER A 99 -1.60 -7.23 -3.28
C SER A 99 -2.53 -6.81 -4.43
N GLY A 100 -3.54 -7.62 -4.76
CA GLY A 100 -4.53 -7.28 -5.79
C GLY A 100 -5.31 -6.01 -5.49
N PHE A 101 -5.72 -5.82 -4.23
CA PHE A 101 -6.41 -4.61 -3.78
C PHE A 101 -5.53 -3.36 -3.88
N PHE A 102 -4.29 -3.41 -3.40
CA PHE A 102 -3.40 -2.26 -3.44
C PHE A 102 -2.94 -1.93 -4.86
N ILE A 103 -2.68 -2.92 -5.71
CA ILE A 103 -2.43 -2.69 -7.15
C ILE A 103 -3.63 -1.99 -7.80
N PHE A 104 -4.86 -2.39 -7.46
CA PHE A 104 -6.06 -1.75 -7.98
C PHE A 104 -6.18 -0.28 -7.56
N ILE A 105 -5.89 0.04 -6.30
CA ILE A 105 -5.84 1.43 -5.80
C ILE A 105 -4.72 2.21 -6.50
N PHE A 106 -3.51 1.66 -6.52
CA PHE A 106 -2.33 2.28 -7.14
C PHE A 106 -2.57 2.62 -8.61
N TRP A 107 -3.21 1.71 -9.35
CA TRP A 107 -3.56 1.94 -10.75
C TRP A 107 -4.52 3.13 -10.95
N GLU A 108 -5.46 3.35 -10.03
CA GLU A 108 -6.34 4.53 -10.10
C GLU A 108 -5.64 5.81 -9.67
N ILE A 109 -4.73 5.75 -8.69
CA ILE A 109 -3.85 6.88 -8.32
C ILE A 109 -2.97 7.28 -9.50
N LEU A 110 -2.31 6.32 -10.16
CA LEU A 110 -1.44 6.59 -11.30
C LEU A 110 -2.19 7.25 -12.45
N LYS A 111 -3.40 6.75 -12.79
CA LYS A 111 -4.27 7.39 -13.78
C LYS A 111 -4.68 8.81 -13.40
N PHE A 112 -4.89 9.08 -12.12
CA PHE A 112 -5.21 10.43 -11.65
C PHE A 112 -4.01 11.35 -11.83
N LEU A 113 -2.81 10.93 -11.42
CA LEU A 113 -1.58 11.71 -11.52
C LEU A 113 -1.21 12.04 -12.98
N LEU A 114 -1.40 11.09 -13.90
CA LEU A 114 -1.09 11.25 -15.32
C LEU A 114 -2.08 12.15 -16.08
N ARG A 115 -3.23 12.50 -15.50
CA ARG A 115 -4.18 13.43 -16.15
C ARG A 115 -3.62 14.86 -16.10
N PRO A 116 -3.77 15.65 -17.17
CA PRO A 116 -3.49 17.08 -17.12
C PRO A 116 -4.31 17.74 -16.01
N SER A 117 -3.64 18.45 -15.11
CA SER A 117 -4.28 19.19 -14.01
C SER A 117 -3.29 20.20 -13.45
N TYR A 118 -3.77 21.23 -12.77
CA TYR A 118 -2.92 22.11 -11.98
C TYR A 118 -2.46 21.44 -10.69
N ILE A 119 -1.40 21.98 -10.11
CA ILE A 119 -0.93 21.54 -8.79
C ILE A 119 -1.88 22.05 -7.73
N ASN A 120 -2.34 21.12 -6.91
CA ASN A 120 -3.15 21.36 -5.73
C ASN A 120 -2.80 20.29 -4.67
N ALA A 121 -3.43 20.40 -3.50
CA ALA A 121 -3.24 19.45 -2.41
C ALA A 121 -3.56 18.00 -2.81
N ASP A 122 -4.54 17.78 -3.71
CA ASP A 122 -4.89 16.45 -4.21
C ASP A 122 -3.73 15.81 -4.98
N VAL A 123 -3.09 16.55 -5.90
CA VAL A 123 -1.94 16.04 -6.66
C VAL A 123 -0.79 15.68 -5.72
N ILE A 124 -0.47 16.55 -4.76
CA ILE A 124 0.62 16.32 -3.80
C ILE A 124 0.30 15.08 -2.94
N SER A 125 -0.90 15.00 -2.38
CA SER A 125 -1.33 13.89 -1.53
C SER A 125 -1.40 12.57 -2.29
N ALA A 126 -1.94 12.57 -3.52
CA ALA A 126 -1.99 11.39 -4.38
C ALA A 126 -0.58 10.91 -4.77
N SER A 127 0.36 11.83 -4.95
CA SER A 127 1.76 11.52 -5.24
C SER A 127 2.41 10.77 -4.08
N ALA A 128 2.21 11.26 -2.85
CA ALA A 128 2.66 10.55 -1.65
C ALA A 128 1.93 9.21 -1.46
N CYS A 129 0.61 9.15 -1.73
CA CYS A 129 -0.16 7.90 -1.67
C CYS A 129 0.43 6.84 -2.60
N GLY A 130 0.76 7.19 -3.84
CA GLY A 130 1.30 6.23 -4.79
C GLY A 130 2.65 5.67 -4.36
N TYR A 131 3.50 6.50 -3.73
CA TYR A 131 4.76 6.03 -3.15
C TYR A 131 4.53 5.03 -2.00
N MET A 132 3.63 5.35 -1.06
CA MET A 132 3.28 4.47 0.06
C MET A 132 2.63 3.16 -0.42
N LEU A 133 1.76 3.23 -1.41
CA LEU A 133 1.16 2.05 -2.03
C LEU A 133 2.20 1.14 -2.68
N LEU A 134 3.27 1.69 -3.24
CA LEU A 134 4.35 0.88 -3.81
C LEU A 134 5.08 0.07 -2.73
N ILE A 135 5.32 0.67 -1.56
CA ILE A 135 5.87 -0.02 -0.39
C ILE A 135 4.91 -1.13 0.07
N GLU A 136 3.62 -0.82 0.19
CA GLU A 136 2.61 -1.78 0.63
C GLU A 136 2.48 -2.98 -0.33
N ILE A 137 2.42 -2.72 -1.64
CA ILE A 137 2.35 -3.76 -2.67
C ILE A 137 3.55 -4.70 -2.54
N ASN A 138 4.76 -4.16 -2.41
CA ASN A 138 5.97 -4.95 -2.29
C ASN A 138 5.98 -5.79 -1.00
N THR A 139 5.49 -5.22 0.09
CA THR A 139 5.40 -5.90 1.40
C THR A 139 4.60 -7.19 1.27
N PHE A 140 3.37 -7.11 0.75
CA PHE A 140 2.51 -8.29 0.59
C PHE A 140 3.03 -9.26 -0.49
N LEU A 141 3.65 -8.75 -1.57
CA LEU A 141 4.25 -9.60 -2.61
C LEU A 141 5.47 -10.37 -2.09
N PHE A 142 6.31 -9.77 -1.25
CA PHE A 142 7.44 -10.48 -0.66
C PHE A 142 7.03 -11.43 0.45
N GLN A 143 5.98 -11.10 1.21
CA GLN A 143 5.33 -12.07 2.09
C GLN A 143 4.84 -13.29 1.31
N LEU A 144 4.21 -13.14 0.13
CA LEU A 144 3.85 -14.28 -0.74
C LEU A 144 5.06 -15.15 -1.08
N CYS A 145 6.18 -14.54 -1.46
CA CYS A 145 7.41 -15.28 -1.75
C CYS A 145 7.92 -16.03 -0.51
N SER A 146 7.90 -15.39 0.66
CA SER A 146 8.35 -15.98 1.92
C SER A 146 7.49 -17.14 2.38
N TYR A 147 6.16 -17.03 2.28
CA TYR A 147 5.25 -18.13 2.63
C TYR A 147 5.32 -19.27 1.62
N GLY A 148 5.58 -19.00 0.34
CA GLY A 148 5.76 -20.04 -0.67
C GLY A 148 7.08 -20.78 -0.56
N HIS A 149 8.16 -20.09 -0.17
CA HIS A 149 9.49 -20.66 0.01
C HIS A 149 10.17 -19.99 1.21
N PRO A 150 10.24 -20.65 2.39
CA PRO A 150 10.79 -20.06 3.62
C PRO A 150 12.24 -19.56 3.47
N ASP A 151 13.05 -20.20 2.62
CA ASP A 151 14.43 -19.80 2.35
C ASP A 151 14.55 -18.60 1.39
N SER A 152 13.46 -17.91 1.07
CA SER A 152 13.42 -16.77 0.14
C SER A 152 14.21 -15.57 0.62
N PHE A 153 14.24 -15.32 1.92
CA PHE A 153 14.85 -14.15 2.54
C PHE A 153 15.64 -14.56 3.79
N LYS A 154 16.67 -13.77 4.12
CA LYS A 154 17.44 -13.90 5.37
C LYS A 154 17.19 -12.68 6.26
N GLY A 155 17.28 -12.89 7.57
CA GLY A 155 17.15 -11.82 8.56
C GLY A 155 15.71 -11.51 8.98
N LEU A 156 14.72 -12.29 8.54
CA LEU A 156 13.32 -12.11 8.93
C LEU A 156 13.00 -12.79 10.26
N ASN A 157 12.19 -12.12 11.08
CA ASN A 157 11.51 -12.70 12.22
C ASN A 157 10.15 -13.30 11.79
N THR A 158 10.15 -14.61 11.58
CA THR A 158 8.96 -15.40 11.20
C THR A 158 8.23 -16.01 12.39
N ALA A 159 8.52 -15.59 13.63
CA ALA A 159 7.88 -16.12 14.83
C ALA A 159 6.36 -15.87 14.86
N ASP A 160 5.93 -14.72 14.32
CA ASP A 160 4.53 -14.37 14.18
C ASP A 160 4.28 -13.50 12.93
N PRO A 161 3.03 -13.48 12.40
CA PRO A 161 2.71 -12.77 11.17
C PRO A 161 2.92 -11.25 11.25
N ALA A 162 2.80 -10.64 12.43
CA ALA A 162 3.00 -9.21 12.58
C ALA A 162 4.48 -8.84 12.53
N SER A 163 5.34 -9.59 13.21
CA SER A 163 6.79 -9.44 13.09
C SER A 163 7.24 -9.57 11.63
N THR A 164 6.74 -10.59 10.93
CA THR A 164 7.05 -10.78 9.51
C THR A 164 6.57 -9.60 8.66
N TYR A 165 5.38 -9.08 8.91
CA TYR A 165 4.85 -7.90 8.20
C TYR A 165 5.72 -6.66 8.46
N MET A 166 6.05 -6.37 9.71
CA MET A 166 6.87 -5.20 10.08
C MET A 166 8.26 -5.25 9.45
N ASP A 167 8.90 -6.42 9.46
CA ASP A 167 10.20 -6.64 8.83
C ASP A 167 10.14 -6.40 7.31
N PHE A 168 9.07 -6.84 6.65
CA PHE A 168 8.89 -6.58 5.22
C PHE A 168 8.56 -5.12 4.92
N VAL A 169 7.75 -4.44 5.75
CA VAL A 169 7.51 -3.00 5.60
C VAL A 169 8.84 -2.24 5.68
N TYR A 170 9.67 -2.57 6.66
CA TYR A 170 11.00 -1.99 6.81
C TYR A 170 11.89 -2.31 5.60
N PHE A 171 12.02 -3.58 5.22
CA PHE A 171 12.83 -4.02 4.07
C PHE A 171 12.40 -3.33 2.76
N CYS A 172 11.10 -3.29 2.47
CA CYS A 172 10.56 -2.62 1.29
C CYS A 172 10.80 -1.12 1.30
N SER A 173 10.64 -0.48 2.46
CA SER A 173 10.89 0.95 2.64
C SER A 173 12.36 1.29 2.36
N ILE A 174 13.30 0.59 2.98
CA ILE A 174 14.75 0.83 2.78
C ILE A 174 15.22 0.44 1.38
N THR A 175 14.55 -0.51 0.73
CA THR A 175 14.85 -0.90 -0.66
C THR A 175 14.41 0.17 -1.65
N ILE A 176 13.15 0.64 -1.58
CA ILE A 176 12.63 1.66 -2.48
C ILE A 176 13.36 3.00 -2.28
N THR A 177 13.68 3.35 -1.03
CA THR A 177 14.45 4.56 -0.69
C THR A 177 15.94 4.44 -0.95
N SER A 178 16.43 3.28 -1.41
CA SER A 178 17.85 2.97 -1.66
C SER A 178 18.79 3.10 -0.44
N ILE A 179 18.25 3.00 0.77
CA ILE A 179 19.04 3.00 2.02
C ILE A 179 19.78 1.66 2.17
N GLY A 180 19.05 0.54 2.09
CA GLY A 180 19.62 -0.81 2.01
C GLY A 180 20.64 -1.19 3.12
N PHE A 181 20.25 -1.13 4.40
CA PHE A 181 21.13 -1.47 5.53
C PHE A 181 21.73 -2.90 5.48
N GLY A 182 21.07 -3.84 4.81
CA GLY A 182 21.60 -5.18 4.55
C GLY A 182 21.40 -6.21 5.67
N ASP A 183 20.62 -5.86 6.69
CA ASP A 183 20.15 -6.73 7.77
C ASP A 183 19.10 -7.75 7.29
N ILE A 184 18.21 -7.35 6.39
CA ILE A 184 17.31 -8.25 5.66
C ILE A 184 17.74 -8.31 4.19
N THR A 185 17.89 -9.52 3.65
CA THR A 185 18.36 -9.71 2.26
C THR A 185 17.61 -10.80 1.50
N PRO A 186 17.37 -10.63 0.18
CA PRO A 186 16.83 -11.69 -0.66
C PRO A 186 17.89 -12.79 -0.85
N ASN A 187 17.49 -14.04 -0.70
CA ASN A 187 18.41 -15.18 -0.70
C ASN A 187 18.43 -15.92 -2.05
N THR A 188 17.25 -16.22 -2.60
CA THR A 188 17.09 -16.97 -3.85
C THR A 188 17.29 -16.10 -5.09
N HIS A 189 17.64 -16.72 -6.24
CA HIS A 189 17.79 -15.96 -7.50
C HIS A 189 16.52 -15.19 -7.88
N HIS A 190 15.35 -15.79 -7.67
CA HIS A 190 14.06 -15.15 -7.93
C HIS A 190 13.84 -13.91 -7.06
N THR A 191 13.99 -14.04 -5.74
CA THR A 191 13.79 -12.89 -4.84
C THR A 191 14.81 -11.79 -5.05
N LYS A 192 16.06 -12.12 -5.40
CA LYS A 192 17.09 -11.14 -5.76
C LYS A 192 16.67 -10.30 -6.97
N LEU A 193 16.22 -10.95 -8.05
CA LEU A 193 15.79 -10.24 -9.25
C LEU A 193 14.50 -9.45 -9.04
N ILE A 194 13.52 -10.00 -8.32
CA ILE A 194 12.26 -9.30 -8.01
C ILE A 194 12.54 -8.08 -7.11
N THR A 195 13.40 -8.22 -6.09
CA THR A 195 13.82 -7.10 -5.23
C THR A 195 14.50 -6.00 -6.04
N SER A 196 15.44 -6.36 -6.91
CA SER A 196 16.12 -5.41 -7.81
C SER A 196 15.13 -4.68 -8.72
N LEU A 197 14.20 -5.42 -9.34
CA LEU A 197 13.17 -4.85 -10.19
C LEU A 197 12.29 -3.85 -9.44
N PHE A 198 11.86 -4.18 -8.22
CA PHE A 198 11.05 -3.26 -7.41
C PHE A 198 11.83 -2.02 -6.95
N GLY A 199 13.13 -2.15 -6.67
CA GLY A 199 14.02 -1.01 -6.44
C GLY A 199 14.04 -0.06 -7.65
N ILE A 200 14.19 -0.61 -8.87
CA ILE A 200 14.16 0.15 -10.12
C ILE A 200 12.78 0.82 -10.31
N ILE A 201 11.68 0.10 -10.10
CA ILE A 201 10.32 0.65 -10.21
C ILE A 201 10.12 1.82 -9.24
N GLY A 202 10.60 1.71 -8.00
CA GLY A 202 10.51 2.78 -7.00
C GLY A 202 11.27 4.04 -7.39
N GLN A 203 12.49 3.88 -7.91
CA GLN A 203 13.27 5.01 -8.41
C GLN A 203 12.62 5.65 -9.65
N PHE A 204 12.15 4.83 -10.58
CA PHE A 204 11.44 5.32 -11.77
C PHE A 204 10.15 6.07 -11.39
N TYR A 205 9.38 5.55 -10.43
CA TYR A 205 8.19 6.22 -9.91
C TYR A 205 8.54 7.61 -9.38
N THR A 206 9.60 7.73 -8.58
CA THR A 206 10.05 9.01 -8.01
C THR A 206 10.42 10.02 -9.11
N VAL A 207 11.16 9.60 -10.13
CA VAL A 207 11.55 10.46 -11.26
C VAL A 207 10.33 10.90 -12.07
N VAL A 208 9.45 9.97 -12.44
CA VAL A 208 8.21 10.27 -13.17
C VAL A 208 7.34 11.23 -12.38
N LEU A 209 7.21 11.02 -11.07
CA LEU A 209 6.43 11.87 -10.18
C LEU A 209 6.94 13.31 -10.19
N VAL A 210 8.25 13.51 -10.03
CA VAL A 210 8.88 14.83 -10.09
C VAL A 210 8.62 15.49 -11.44
N GLY A 211 8.76 14.74 -12.54
CA GLY A 211 8.43 15.23 -13.88
C GLY A 211 6.98 15.68 -14.04
N ILE A 212 6.03 14.90 -13.51
CA ILE A 212 4.60 15.25 -13.49
C ILE A 212 4.38 16.53 -12.69
N ILE A 213 4.97 16.65 -11.50
CA ILE A 213 4.83 17.84 -10.65
C ILE A 213 5.40 19.07 -11.38
N ILE A 214 6.60 19.00 -11.93
CA ILE A 214 7.22 20.12 -12.68
C ILE A 214 6.37 20.51 -13.90
N SER A 215 5.87 19.54 -14.66
CA SER A 215 5.00 19.79 -15.82
C SER A 215 3.73 20.55 -15.44
N LYS A 216 3.14 20.21 -14.28
CA LYS A 216 1.95 20.90 -13.75
C LYS A 216 2.27 22.28 -13.17
N PHE A 217 3.50 22.54 -12.71
CA PHE A 217 3.96 23.87 -12.29
C PHE A 217 4.12 24.80 -13.49
N SER A 218 4.72 24.28 -14.57
CA SER A 218 5.04 25.06 -15.78
C SER A 218 3.79 25.40 -16.61
N SER A 219 2.75 24.57 -16.54
CA SER A 219 1.52 24.73 -17.34
C SER A 219 0.52 25.77 -16.80
N LYS A 220 0.94 26.73 -15.95
CA LYS A 220 0.08 27.88 -15.58
C LYS A 220 -0.41 28.59 -16.86
N PRO A 221 -1.72 28.89 -17.00
CA PRO A 221 -2.18 29.68 -18.12
C PRO A 221 -1.53 31.06 -18.00
N ALA A 222 -1.01 31.57 -19.11
CA ALA A 222 -0.64 32.98 -19.21
C ALA A 222 -1.83 33.80 -18.70
N GLN A 223 -1.62 34.55 -17.62
CA GLN A 223 -2.58 35.54 -17.18
C GLN A 223 -2.63 36.61 -18.29
N SER A 224 -3.68 36.57 -19.10
CA SER A 224 -4.09 37.66 -19.98
C SER A 224 -4.95 38.64 -19.20
#